data_AF-A0A0U0ZQU5-F1
#
_entry.id   AF-A0A0U0ZQU5-F1
#
_cell.length_a   1.000
_cell.length_b   1.000
_cell.length_c   1.000
_cell.angle_alpha   90.00
_cell.angle_beta   90.00
_cell.angle_gamma   90.00
#
_symmetry.space_group_name_H-M   'P 1'
#
loop_
_entity.id
_entity.type
_entity.pdbx_description
1 polymer ?
#
loop_
_entity_poly.entity_id
_entity_poly.type
_entity_poly.pdbx_seq_one_letter_code
_entity_poly.pdbx_strand_id
1 'polypeptide(L)' 'MPAANLDQINQDTSVVRHFARAVTSVCTDLIDAPMHQPSQQRVIELLLNEAENAAEAFARLQPPHGSSDRLQHG' A
#
# COMPACT_ATOMS: atom_id res chain seq x y z
N MET A 1 2.86 24.90 -4.97
CA MET A 1 2.63 23.51 -5.40
C MET A 1 1.26 23.46 -6.06
N PRO A 2 1.11 23.01 -7.32
CA PRO A 2 -0.18 23.03 -8.01
C PRO A 2 -1.17 22.06 -7.33
N ALA A 3 -2.45 22.46 -7.24
CA ALA A 3 -3.52 21.69 -6.58
C ALA A 3 -3.65 20.24 -7.10
N ALA A 4 -3.40 20.05 -8.41
CA ALA A 4 -3.39 18.73 -9.06
C ALA A 4 -2.41 17.73 -8.43
N ASN A 5 -1.32 18.19 -7.79
CA ASN A 5 -0.38 17.31 -7.09
C ASN A 5 -0.93 16.90 -5.72
N LEU A 6 -1.63 17.80 -5.02
CA LEU A 6 -2.20 17.51 -3.71
C LEU A 6 -3.37 16.51 -3.81
N ASP A 7 -4.22 16.66 -4.83
CA ASP A 7 -5.33 15.74 -5.09
C ASP A 7 -4.80 14.33 -5.43
N GLN A 8 -3.77 14.23 -6.25
CA GLN A 8 -3.11 12.97 -6.58
C GLN A 8 -2.48 12.32 -5.33
N ILE A 9 -1.78 13.09 -4.49
CA ILE A 9 -1.19 12.59 -3.24
C ILE A 9 -2.27 12.06 -2.29
N ASN A 10 -3.38 12.77 -2.15
CA ASN A 10 -4.50 12.34 -1.31
C ASN A 10 -5.12 11.04 -1.84
N GLN A 11 -5.30 10.94 -3.15
CA GLN A 11 -5.83 9.75 -3.81
C GLN A 11 -4.90 8.55 -3.64
N ASP A 12 -3.61 8.70 -3.94
CA ASP A 12 -2.62 7.63 -3.80
C ASP A 12 -2.51 7.18 -2.32
N THR A 13 -2.55 8.13 -1.39
CA THR A 13 -2.57 7.80 0.06
C THR A 13 -3.81 7.00 0.44
N SER A 14 -4.97 7.34 -0.13
CA SER A 14 -6.22 6.62 0.10
C SER A 14 -6.14 5.18 -0.42
N VAL A 15 -5.63 4.98 -1.64
CA VAL A 15 -5.46 3.65 -2.25
C VAL A 15 -4.55 2.77 -1.39
N VAL A 16 -3.38 3.28 -1.01
CA VAL A 16 -2.42 2.52 -0.18
C VAL A 16 -3.03 2.16 1.17
N ARG A 17 -3.69 3.12 1.84
CA ARG A 17 -4.33 2.86 3.15
C ARG A 17 -5.48 1.87 3.05
N HIS A 18 -6.27 1.94 1.98
CA HIS A 18 -7.36 1.02 1.74
C HIS A 18 -6.84 -0.41 1.62
N PHE A 19 -5.90 -0.63 0.70
CA PHE A 19 -5.30 -1.94 0.46
C PHE A 19 -4.63 -2.51 1.72
N ALA A 20 -3.83 -1.69 2.42
CA ALA A 20 -3.17 -2.10 3.66
C ALA A 20 -4.18 -2.56 4.73
N ARG A 21 -5.25 -1.80 4.96
CA ARG A 21 -6.29 -2.18 5.92
C ARG A 21 -7.02 -3.46 5.51
N ALA A 22 -7.37 -3.59 4.25
CA ALA A 22 -8.08 -4.76 3.73
C ALA A 22 -7.24 -6.03 3.90
N VAL A 23 -5.96 -6.00 3.49
CA VAL A 23 -5.03 -7.12 3.66
C VAL A 23 -4.81 -7.45 5.13
N THR A 24 -4.55 -6.44 5.99
CA THR A 24 -4.34 -6.69 7.42
C THR A 24 -5.56 -7.34 8.07
N SER A 25 -6.77 -6.88 7.75
CA SER A 25 -8.00 -7.46 8.29
C SER A 25 -8.12 -8.94 7.94
N VAL A 26 -7.97 -9.30 6.66
CA VAL A 26 -8.13 -10.68 6.20
C VAL A 26 -7.01 -11.58 6.73
N CYS A 27 -5.78 -11.08 6.78
CA CYS A 27 -4.66 -11.82 7.37
C CYS A 27 -4.86 -12.06 8.87
N THR A 28 -5.53 -11.16 9.59
CA THR A 28 -5.87 -11.38 11.00
C THR A 28 -6.82 -12.57 11.16
N ASP A 29 -7.88 -12.63 10.34
CA ASP A 29 -8.81 -13.76 10.34
C ASP A 29 -8.10 -15.09 10.01
N LEU A 30 -7.13 -15.06 9.10
CA LEU A 30 -6.35 -16.23 8.70
C LEU A 30 -5.31 -16.68 9.74
N ILE A 31 -4.87 -15.80 10.64
CA ILE A 31 -4.03 -16.20 11.78
C ILE A 31 -4.83 -17.07 12.74
N ASP A 32 -6.07 -16.66 13.04
CA ASP A 32 -6.94 -17.37 13.97
C ASP A 32 -7.57 -18.63 13.35
N ALA A 33 -7.87 -18.58 12.04
CA ALA A 33 -8.47 -19.68 11.30
C ALA A 33 -7.80 -19.85 9.91
N PRO A 34 -6.62 -20.51 9.83
CA PRO A 34 -5.85 -20.63 8.59
C PRO A 34 -6.60 -21.30 7.43
N MET A 35 -7.57 -22.18 7.74
CA MET A 35 -8.39 -22.90 6.75
C MET A 35 -9.74 -22.23 6.48
N HIS A 36 -9.94 -20.98 6.92
CA HIS A 36 -11.16 -20.24 6.63
C HIS A 36 -11.20 -19.81 5.15
N GLN A 37 -11.81 -20.66 4.32
CA GLN A 37 -11.89 -20.49 2.86
C GLN A 37 -12.31 -19.08 2.41
N PRO A 38 -13.33 -18.43 3.00
CA PRO A 38 -13.71 -17.08 2.58
C PRO A 38 -12.58 -16.06 2.74
N SER A 39 -11.82 -16.13 3.84
CA SER A 39 -10.68 -15.24 4.06
C SER A 39 -9.51 -15.57 3.12
N GLN A 40 -9.28 -16.85 2.82
CA GLN A 40 -8.27 -17.26 1.84
C GLN A 40 -8.60 -16.72 0.45
N GLN A 41 -9.85 -16.87 0.00
CA GLN A 41 -10.32 -16.32 -1.26
C GLN A 41 -10.19 -14.80 -1.27
N ARG A 42 -10.60 -14.13 -0.19
CA ARG A 42 -10.54 -12.67 -0.11
C ARG A 42 -9.11 -12.13 -0.20
N VAL A 43 -8.14 -12.74 0.49
CA VAL A 43 -6.74 -12.28 0.39
C VAL A 43 -6.18 -12.49 -1.02
N ILE A 44 -6.54 -13.59 -1.69
CA ILE A 44 -6.16 -13.84 -3.08
C ILE A 44 -6.76 -12.77 -4.00
N GLU A 45 -8.05 -12.44 -3.84
CA GLU A 45 -8.69 -11.38 -4.63
C GLU A 45 -8.05 -10.01 -4.41
N LEU A 46 -7.69 -9.66 -3.18
CA LEU A 46 -6.97 -8.43 -2.87
C LEU A 46 -5.61 -8.41 -3.58
N LEU A 47 -4.86 -9.51 -3.50
CA LEU A 47 -3.55 -9.61 -4.13
C LEU A 47 -3.62 -9.54 -5.66
N LEU A 48 -4.62 -10.16 -6.27
CA LEU A 48 -4.75 -10.19 -7.74
C LEU A 48 -5.30 -8.88 -8.32
N ASN A 49 -6.19 -8.18 -7.61
CA ASN A 49 -6.93 -7.06 -8.19
C ASN A 49 -6.49 -5.68 -7.67
N GLU A 50 -5.90 -5.60 -6.47
CA GLU A 50 -5.66 -4.33 -5.80
C GLU A 50 -4.17 -4.06 -5.48
N ALA A 51 -3.34 -5.11 -5.41
CA ALA A 51 -1.95 -4.97 -4.99
C ALA A 51 -1.10 -4.13 -5.95
N GLU A 52 -1.26 -4.30 -7.27
CA GLU A 52 -0.51 -3.54 -8.28
C GLU A 52 -0.84 -2.04 -8.18
N ASN A 53 -2.13 -1.70 -8.15
CA ASN A 53 -2.59 -0.31 -7.99
C ASN A 53 -2.03 0.34 -6.71
N ALA A 54 -2.01 -0.40 -5.59
CA ALA A 54 -1.46 0.09 -4.34
C ALA A 54 0.08 0.26 -4.40
N ALA A 55 0.79 -0.65 -5.06
CA ALA A 55 2.23 -0.56 -5.24
C ALA A 55 2.62 0.65 -6.10
N GLU A 56 1.91 0.90 -7.19
CA GLU A 56 2.14 2.08 -8.02
C GLU A 56 1.82 3.39 -7.29
N ALA A 57 0.71 3.43 -6.57
CA ALA A 57 0.34 4.58 -5.73
C ALA A 57 1.43 4.86 -4.69
N PHE A 58 1.95 3.82 -4.05
CA PHE A 58 3.05 3.96 -3.10
C PHE A 58 4.34 4.47 -3.78
N ALA A 59 4.67 3.98 -4.98
CA ALA A 59 5.83 4.45 -5.73
C ALA A 59 5.74 5.93 -6.09
N ARG A 60 4.54 6.44 -6.42
CA ARG A 60 4.30 7.87 -6.69
C ARG A 60 4.43 8.76 -5.45
N LEU A 61 4.16 8.20 -4.26
CA LEU A 61 4.30 8.90 -2.98
C LEU A 61 5.75 8.96 -2.45
N GLN A 62 6.63 8.09 -2.94
CA GLN A 62 8.04 8.09 -2.53
C GLN A 62 8.72 9.36 -3.05
N PRO A 63 9.47 10.09 -2.20
CA PRO A 63 10.34 11.16 -2.70
C PRO A 63 11.35 10.54 -3.68
N PRO A 64 11.75 11.26 -4.74
CA PRO A 64 12.80 10.78 -5.63
C PRO A 64 14.02 10.43 -4.78
N HIS A 65 14.48 9.18 -4.85
CA HIS A 65 15.70 8.73 -4.18
C HIS A 65 16.88 9.54 -4.71
N GLY A 66 17.17 10.65 -4.05
CA GLY A 66 18.15 11.62 -4.49
C GLY A 66 18.39 12.66 -3.41
N SER A 67 19.13 12.24 -2.36
CA SER A 67 19.97 13.04 -1.44
C SER A 67 19.88 12.51 0.00
N SER A 68 20.44 11.33 0.26
CA SER A 68 20.83 10.96 1.63
C SER A 68 22.31 10.53 1.61
N ASP A 69 23.16 11.45 1.19
CA ASP A 69 24.62 11.28 1.09
C ASP A 69 25.35 12.29 2.01
N ARG A 70 24.74 12.64 3.15
CA ARG A 70 25.25 13.65 4.09
C ARG A 70 25.37 13.17 5.54
N LEU A 71 25.73 11.90 5.74
CA LEU A 71 26.10 11.41 7.08
C LEU A 71 27.42 10.62 7.11
N GLN A 72 28.32 10.79 6.13
CA GLN A 72 29.61 10.08 6.15
C GLN A 72 30.88 10.94 6.23
N HIS A 73 30.87 12.27 6.10
CA HIS A 73 32.10 13.07 6.27
C HIS A 73 31.84 14.35 7.09
N GLY A 74 32.46 14.44 8.27
CA GLY A 74 32.50 15.64 9.12
C GLY A 74 32.69 15.30 10.60
#